data_AF-A0A2M7FJB2-F1
#
_entry.id   AF-A0A2M7FJB2-F1
#
_cell.length_a   1.000
_cell.length_b   1.000
_cell.length_c   1.000
_cell.angle_alpha   90.00
_cell.angle_beta   90.00
_cell.angle_gamma   90.00
#
_symmetry.space_group_name_H-M   'P 1'
#
loop_
_entity.id
_entity.type
_entity.pdbx_description
1 polymer ?
#
loop_
_entity_poly.entity_id
_entity_poly.type
_entity_poly.pdbx_seq_one_letter_code
_entity_poly.pdbx_strand_id
1 'polypeptide(L)'
;RSVKHEDVYLKGYANPMELMIGLTEYFVFYNEEHPHQSLGNRTPADVYATTTGGGARIVDKFSKNGAAPGSCVKDGLASLN
;
A
#
# COMPACT_ATOMS: atom_id res chain seq x y z
N ARG A 1 2.34 15.05 1.51
CA ARG A 1 1.42 16.03 0.89
C ARG A 1 -0.02 15.57 1.14
N SER A 2 -1.05 16.40 0.96
CA SER A 2 -2.44 16.05 1.33
C SER A 2 -3.42 16.26 0.18
N VAL A 3 -4.39 15.36 0.04
CA VAL A 3 -5.45 15.37 -0.98
C VAL A 3 -6.10 16.74 -1.17
N LYS A 4 -6.38 17.46 -0.08
CA LYS A 4 -7.03 18.78 -0.12
C LYS A 4 -6.27 19.79 -0.99
N HIS A 5 -4.94 19.79 -0.90
CA HIS A 5 -4.08 20.78 -1.58
C HIS A 5 -3.65 20.33 -2.97
N GLU A 6 -3.67 19.03 -3.25
CA GLU A 6 -3.21 18.47 -4.52
C GLU A 6 -4.34 18.21 -5.51
N ASP A 7 -5.58 18.10 -5.04
CA ASP A 7 -6.71 17.72 -5.87
C ASP A 7 -7.90 18.64 -5.62
N VAL A 8 -8.47 18.59 -4.41
CA VAL A 8 -9.77 19.22 -4.12
C VAL A 8 -9.76 20.74 -4.34
N TYR A 9 -8.79 21.46 -3.80
CA TYR A 9 -8.71 22.92 -3.95
C TYR A 9 -8.23 23.37 -5.33
N LEU A 10 -7.58 22.48 -6.10
CA LEU A 10 -7.10 22.80 -7.44
C LEU A 10 -8.18 22.60 -8.50
N LYS A 11 -8.96 21.52 -8.38
CA LYS A 11 -9.96 21.15 -9.40
C LYS A 11 -11.31 21.83 -9.20
N GLY A 12 -11.68 22.18 -7.97
CA GLY A 12 -12.89 22.98 -7.71
C GLY A 12 -14.18 22.33 -8.25
N TYR A 13 -14.35 21.03 -8.00
CA TYR A 13 -15.46 20.22 -8.51
C TYR A 13 -16.83 20.89 -8.38
N ALA A 14 -17.61 20.86 -9.47
CA ALA A 14 -18.90 21.54 -9.53
C ALA A 14 -20.05 20.71 -8.94
N ASN A 15 -19.90 19.38 -8.92
CA ASN A 15 -20.94 18.47 -8.46
C ASN A 15 -20.37 17.25 -7.70
N PRO A 16 -21.18 16.58 -6.86
CA PRO A 16 -20.71 15.43 -6.08
C PRO A 16 -20.28 14.23 -6.93
N MET A 17 -20.88 14.02 -8.10
CA MET A 17 -20.53 12.87 -8.96
C MET A 17 -19.13 13.02 -9.54
N GLU A 18 -18.80 14.22 -10.01
CA GLU A 18 -17.48 14.59 -10.53
C GLU A 18 -16.40 14.49 -9.44
N LEU A 19 -16.72 14.92 -8.22
CA LEU A 19 -15.84 14.74 -7.05
C LEU A 19 -15.54 13.27 -6.79
N MET A 20 -16.55 12.39 -6.85
CA MET A 20 -16.36 10.96 -6.61
C MET A 20 -15.47 10.31 -7.67
N ILE A 21 -15.67 10.65 -8.95
CA ILE A 21 -14.83 10.16 -10.05
C ILE A 21 -13.39 10.66 -9.84
N GLY A 22 -13.22 11.96 -9.62
CA GLY A 22 -11.92 12.57 -9.48
C GLY A 22 -11.13 12.08 -8.24
N LEU A 23 -11.80 11.86 -7.11
CA LEU A 23 -11.17 11.24 -5.94
C LEU A 23 -10.76 9.80 -6.22
N THR A 24 -11.56 9.05 -6.96
CA THR A 24 -11.22 7.67 -7.34
C THR A 24 -9.94 7.65 -8.17
N GLU A 25 -9.84 8.52 -9.18
CA GLU A 25 -8.63 8.68 -9.99
C GLU A 25 -7.42 9.11 -9.15
N TYR A 26 -7.61 10.09 -8.25
CA TYR A 26 -6.53 10.58 -7.38
C TYR A 26 -5.99 9.46 -6.48
N PHE A 27 -6.85 8.61 -5.90
CA PHE A 27 -6.38 7.53 -5.03
C PHE A 27 -5.64 6.42 -5.78
N VAL A 28 -6.03 6.13 -7.03
CA VAL A 28 -5.27 5.21 -7.89
C VAL A 28 -3.86 5.77 -8.11
N PHE A 29 -3.78 7.02 -8.58
CA PHE A 29 -2.51 7.70 -8.81
C PHE A 29 -1.64 7.81 -7.55
N TYR A 30 -2.23 8.16 -6.40
CA TYR A 30 -1.51 8.24 -5.12
C TYR A 30 -0.93 6.88 -4.71
N ASN A 31 -1.66 5.79 -4.92
CA ASN A 31 -1.18 4.46 -4.55
C ASN A 31 -0.09 3.94 -5.49
N GLU A 32 -0.12 4.34 -6.76
CA GLU A 32 0.78 3.83 -7.80
C GLU A 32 2.05 4.68 -7.99
N GLU A 33 1.95 6.00 -7.81
CA GLU A 33 3.04 6.92 -8.20
C GLU A 33 3.67 7.68 -7.03
N HIS A 34 3.05 7.71 -5.85
CA HIS A 34 3.61 8.48 -4.73
C HIS A 34 4.50 7.61 -3.84
N PRO A 35 5.83 7.79 -3.87
CA PRO A 35 6.72 7.11 -2.94
C PRO A 35 6.64 7.76 -1.54
N HIS A 36 6.54 6.91 -0.51
CA HIS A 36 6.52 7.36 0.89
C HIS A 36 7.84 7.03 1.58
N GLN A 37 8.46 8.03 2.21
CA GLN A 37 9.71 7.84 2.96
C GLN A 37 9.58 6.81 4.09
N SER A 38 8.41 6.75 4.75
CA SER A 38 8.11 5.73 5.77
C SER A 38 8.05 4.31 5.22
N LEU A 39 7.86 4.14 3.91
CA LEU A 39 7.84 2.86 3.21
C LEU A 39 9.19 2.55 2.51
N GLY A 40 10.22 3.35 2.78
CA GLY A 40 11.53 3.24 2.12
C GLY A 40 11.53 3.81 0.71
N ASN A 41 10.78 4.90 0.47
CA ASN A 41 10.56 5.49 -0.86
C ASN A 41 9.89 4.54 -1.86
N ARG A 42 9.12 3.58 -1.37
CA ARG A 42 8.26 2.73 -2.19
C ARG A 42 6.83 3.23 -2.16
N THR A 43 6.05 2.83 -3.15
CA THR A 43 4.64 3.19 -3.24
C THR A 43 3.80 2.25 -2.37
N PRO A 44 2.61 2.68 -1.93
CA PRO A 44 1.70 1.81 -1.20
C PRO A 44 1.34 0.55 -2.00
N ALA A 45 1.12 0.68 -3.32
CA ALA A 45 0.84 -0.47 -4.19
C ALA A 45 1.96 -1.51 -4.15
N ASP A 46 3.23 -1.08 -4.23
CA ASP A 46 4.38 -1.98 -4.16
C ASP A 46 4.46 -2.70 -2.80
N VAL A 47 4.21 -1.98 -1.71
CA VAL A 47 4.25 -2.56 -0.36
C VAL A 47 3.15 -3.60 -0.15
N TYR A 48 1.95 -3.34 -0.66
CA TYR A 48 0.85 -4.30 -0.59
C TYR A 48 1.11 -5.53 -1.46
N ALA A 49 1.63 -5.36 -2.67
CA ALA A 49 1.99 -6.47 -3.56
C ALA A 49 3.09 -7.35 -2.97
N THR A 50 4.08 -6.74 -2.31
CA THR A 50 5.26 -7.44 -1.78
C THR A 50 5.11 -7.90 -0.33
N THR A 51 4.00 -7.57 0.36
CA THR A 51 3.80 -7.84 1.80
C THR A 51 4.91 -7.25 2.69
N THR A 52 5.68 -6.27 2.18
CA THR A 52 6.92 -5.79 2.83
C THR A 52 6.72 -4.38 3.38
N GLY A 53 6.45 -4.27 4.68
CA GLY A 53 6.27 -2.96 5.36
C GLY A 53 4.90 -2.73 6.01
N GLY A 54 4.13 -3.79 6.27
CA GLY A 54 2.87 -3.70 7.03
C GLY A 54 1.63 -4.20 6.27
N GLY A 55 1.76 -4.56 4.99
CA GLY A 55 0.70 -5.28 4.27
C GLY A 55 0.40 -6.62 4.97
N ALA A 56 -0.78 -6.75 5.57
CA ALA A 56 -1.11 -7.91 6.37
C ALA A 56 -1.17 -9.18 5.50
N ARG A 57 -0.28 -10.15 5.76
CA ARG A 57 -0.37 -11.48 5.16
C ARG A 57 -1.49 -12.26 5.85
N ILE A 58 -2.70 -12.20 5.31
CA ILE A 58 -3.82 -13.01 5.80
C ILE A 58 -3.56 -14.46 5.37
N VAL A 59 -2.92 -15.24 6.25
CA VAL A 59 -2.81 -16.68 6.07
C VAL A 59 -4.19 -17.26 6.30
N ASP A 60 -4.74 -17.96 5.30
CA ASP A 60 -5.96 -18.71 5.52
C ASP A 60 -5.67 -19.85 6.51
N LYS A 61 -6.08 -19.64 7.77
CA LYS A 61 -5.97 -20.62 8.85
C LYS A 61 -7.13 -21.62 8.86
N PHE A 62 -8.16 -21.40 8.04
CA PHE A 62 -9.43 -22.12 8.08
C PHE A 62 -9.72 -22.93 6.81
N SER A 63 -8.82 -22.93 5.82
CA SER A 63 -8.79 -23.93 4.76
C SER A 63 -8.73 -25.33 5.40
N LYS A 64 -9.90 -25.97 5.51
CA LYS A 64 -10.06 -27.36 5.89
C LYS A 64 -9.30 -28.22 4.88
N ASN A 65 -8.06 -28.53 5.20
CA ASN A 65 -7.39 -29.84 5.12
C ASN A 65 -5.93 -29.62 5.52
N GLY A 66 -5.58 -30.07 6.73
CA GLY A 66 -4.34 -29.74 7.42
C GLY A 66 -3.07 -30.22 6.73
N ALA A 67 -2.41 -29.31 6.00
CA ALA A 67 -1.01 -29.45 5.62
C ALA A 67 -0.27 -28.13 5.89
N ALA A 68 0.44 -28.07 7.02
CA ALA A 68 1.53 -27.11 7.21
C ALA A 68 2.78 -27.67 6.48
N PRO A 69 3.77 -26.82 6.10
CA PRO A 69 4.68 -26.29 7.11
C PRO A 69 5.10 -24.83 6.87
N GLY A 70 5.65 -24.24 7.93
CA GLY A 70 6.07 -22.85 7.96
C GLY A 70 7.31 -22.53 7.13
N SER A 71 7.50 -21.23 6.92
CA SER A 71 8.81 -20.65 6.65
C SER A 71 8.95 -19.39 7.50
N CYS A 72 9.79 -19.49 8.54
CA CYS A 72 10.46 -18.34 9.11
C CYS A 72 11.68 -18.09 8.21
N VAL A 73 11.65 -17.03 7.40
CA VAL A 73 12.84 -16.57 6.69
C VAL A 73 13.70 -15.86 7.72
N LYS A 74 14.89 -16.41 7.99
CA LYS A 74 15.88 -15.80 8.88
C LYS A 74 16.63 -14.74 8.09
N ASP A 75 16.35 -13.47 8.35
CA ASP A 75 17.20 -12.40 7.87
C ASP A 75 18.43 -12.26 8.78
N GLY A 76 19.61 -12.29 8.15
CA GLY A 76 20.76 -11.51 8.59
C GLY A 76 21.67 -12.15 9.64
N LEU A 77 22.62 -12.95 9.16
CA LEU A 77 23.89 -13.18 9.85
C LEU A 77 24.58 -11.82 10.10
N ALA A 78 24.79 -11.49 11.37
CA ALA A 78 25.62 -10.36 11.78
C ALA A 78 27.03 -10.52 11.17
N SER A 79 27.51 -9.47 10.49
CA SER A 79 28.91 -9.36 10.10
C SER A 79 29.77 -9.29 11.37
N LEU A 80 30.65 -10.29 11.54
CA LEU A 80 31.93 -10.07 12.20
C LEU A 80 32.83 -9.29 11.23
N ASN A 81 33.23 -8.10 11.65
CA ASN A 81 34.61 -7.61 11.63
C ASN A 81 34.68 -6.33 12.45
#